data_AF-A0AAD4M6S3-F1
#
_entry.id   AF-A0AAD4M6S3-F1
#
_cell.length_a   1.000
_cell.length_b   1.000
_cell.length_c   1.000
_cell.angle_alpha   90.00
_cell.angle_beta   90.00
_cell.angle_gamma   90.00
#
_symmetry.space_group_name_H-M   'P 1'
#
loop_
_entity.id
_entity.type
_entity.pdbx_description
1 polymer ?
#
loop_
_entity_poly.entity_id
_entity_poly.type
_entity_poly.pdbx_seq_one_letter_code
_entity_poly.pdbx_strand_id
1 'polypeptide(L)'
;LRPSYQSRGWTISIHPEGKRYAHIKDQAGITLVTEAQITLPGVSEQLDSWLSFILNLAAEKHVHLPGTSDLFLELDQESGTCNYYFVDHGHRTVFWLHTLDTISVGLPNSFSTGHLQFSLEENYWNHVEMFPETATQYANTALNELQVIFLNARAALDGLTSEVPTFPYTAEEDEKFIDLLQRSKEHAPTSYITTYVARLWAVVANHRFITHFGEDHCRMSFDQSILKMPESKRSLTLAVISKALFDLPNERRARLENIWVDDLVYSSNWRKFIAETVEDLKQKMLWVSSIATAVLI
;
A
#
# COMPACT_ATOMS: atom_id res chain seq x y z
N LEU A 1 -39.39 -12.14 -0.13
CA LEU A 1 -39.41 -12.29 -1.60
C LEU A 1 -38.12 -11.66 -2.14
N ARG A 2 -37.09 -12.47 -2.45
CA ARG A 2 -35.87 -11.97 -3.12
C ARG A 2 -36.16 -11.91 -4.62
N PRO A 3 -35.99 -10.77 -5.30
CA PRO A 3 -36.10 -10.74 -6.75
C PRO A 3 -34.92 -11.53 -7.32
N SER A 4 -35.22 -12.68 -7.93
CA SER A 4 -34.25 -13.50 -8.65
C SER A 4 -34.03 -12.90 -10.03
N TYR A 5 -33.18 -11.88 -10.11
CA TYR A 5 -32.47 -11.62 -11.37
C TYR A 5 -31.44 -12.74 -11.48
N GLN A 6 -31.75 -13.77 -12.27
CA GLN A 6 -30.86 -14.89 -12.54
C GLN A 6 -29.60 -14.36 -13.23
N SER A 7 -28.58 -14.06 -12.43
CA SER A 7 -27.24 -13.85 -12.92
C SER A 7 -26.76 -15.19 -13.48
N ARG A 8 -26.33 -15.21 -14.75
CA ARG A 8 -25.88 -16.42 -15.48
C ARG A 8 -24.63 -17.04 -14.81
N GLY A 9 -24.77 -17.71 -13.68
CA GLY A 9 -23.66 -18.32 -12.93
C GLY A 9 -22.80 -17.36 -12.09
N TRP A 10 -23.01 -16.05 -12.20
CA TRP A 10 -22.27 -15.06 -11.42
C TRP A 10 -22.72 -15.01 -9.96
N THR A 11 -21.74 -14.86 -9.07
CA THR A 11 -21.94 -14.61 -7.65
C THR A 11 -21.71 -13.13 -7.36
N ILE A 12 -22.70 -12.48 -6.74
CA ILE A 12 -22.58 -11.10 -6.27
C ILE A 12 -22.17 -11.13 -4.80
N SER A 13 -20.99 -10.61 -4.51
CA SER A 13 -20.46 -10.47 -3.16
C SER A 13 -20.52 -9.02 -2.70
N ILE A 14 -20.51 -8.83 -1.38
CA ILE A 14 -20.45 -7.52 -0.75
C ILE A 14 -19.12 -7.46 -0.02
N HIS A 15 -18.26 -6.52 -0.40
CA HIS A 15 -17.04 -6.20 0.31
C HIS A 15 -17.37 -5.89 1.79
N PRO A 16 -16.52 -6.24 2.76
CA PRO A 16 -16.74 -5.90 4.17
C PRO A 16 -17.13 -4.45 4.47
N GLU A 17 -16.75 -3.51 3.61
CA GLU A 17 -17.09 -2.08 3.72
C GLU A 17 -18.31 -1.64 2.87
N GLY A 18 -18.99 -2.57 2.22
CA GLY A 18 -20.32 -2.38 1.63
C GLY A 18 -20.39 -2.28 0.10
N LYS A 19 -19.27 -2.14 -0.60
CA LYS A 19 -19.26 -2.10 -2.08
C LYS A 19 -19.58 -3.49 -2.66
N ARG A 20 -20.42 -3.53 -3.70
CA ARG A 20 -20.75 -4.79 -4.40
C ARG A 20 -19.76 -5.04 -5.53
N TYR A 21 -19.45 -6.30 -5.75
CA TYR A 21 -18.72 -6.77 -6.92
C TYR A 21 -19.28 -8.14 -7.34
N ALA A 22 -19.09 -8.46 -8.62
CA ALA A 22 -19.50 -9.73 -9.19
C ALA A 22 -18.26 -10.56 -9.54
N HIS A 23 -18.37 -11.86 -9.34
CA HIS A 23 -17.33 -12.80 -9.74
C HIS A 23 -17.92 -14.12 -10.23
N ILE A 24 -17.22 -14.77 -11.14
CA ILE A 24 -17.58 -16.08 -11.69
C ILE A 24 -16.31 -16.87 -11.97
N LYS A 25 -16.32 -18.16 -11.68
CA LYS A 25 -15.21 -19.05 -11.99
C LYS A 25 -15.45 -19.73 -13.34
N ASP A 26 -14.51 -19.58 -14.25
CA ASP A 26 -14.55 -20.25 -15.55
C ASP A 26 -14.07 -21.71 -15.47
N GLN A 27 -14.35 -22.50 -16.51
CA GLN A 27 -13.94 -23.90 -16.66
C GLN A 27 -12.42 -24.09 -16.58
N ALA A 28 -11.63 -23.11 -17.00
CA ALA A 28 -10.17 -23.12 -16.90
C ALA A 28 -9.64 -22.86 -15.48
N GLY A 29 -10.52 -22.56 -14.51
CA GLY A 29 -10.16 -22.25 -13.12
C GLY A 29 -9.90 -20.78 -12.84
N ILE A 30 -9.88 -19.92 -13.87
CA ILE A 30 -9.72 -18.47 -13.74
C ILE A 30 -10.98 -17.87 -13.12
N THR A 31 -10.81 -17.00 -12.12
CA THR A 31 -11.93 -16.22 -11.57
C THR A 31 -12.04 -14.90 -12.32
N LEU A 32 -13.14 -14.69 -13.02
CA LEU A 32 -13.46 -13.38 -13.58
C LEU A 32 -14.08 -12.51 -12.48
N VAL A 33 -13.56 -11.29 -12.32
CA VAL A 33 -13.98 -10.32 -11.29
C VAL A 33 -14.33 -8.99 -11.96
N THR A 34 -15.41 -8.36 -11.53
CA THR A 34 -15.83 -7.04 -12.05
C THR A 34 -16.65 -6.26 -11.03
N GLU A 35 -16.58 -4.94 -11.12
CA GLU A 35 -17.49 -4.03 -10.41
C GLU A 35 -18.70 -3.60 -11.25
N ALA A 36 -18.76 -4.05 -12.51
CA ALA A 36 -19.87 -3.73 -13.40
C ALA A 36 -21.19 -4.29 -12.85
N GLN A 37 -22.28 -3.56 -13.08
CA GLN A 37 -23.61 -3.98 -12.67
C GLN A 37 -24.14 -5.08 -13.60
N ILE A 38 -23.77 -6.34 -13.33
CA ILE A 38 -24.13 -7.51 -14.13
C ILE A 38 -25.65 -7.77 -14.26
N THR A 39 -26.47 -7.10 -13.44
CA THR A 39 -27.93 -7.15 -13.52
C THR A 39 -28.51 -6.28 -14.64
N LEU A 40 -27.73 -5.35 -15.18
CA LEU A 40 -28.15 -4.52 -16.31
C LEU A 40 -28.11 -5.34 -17.62
N PRO A 41 -29.10 -5.18 -18.51
CA PRO A 41 -29.10 -5.83 -19.81
C PRO A 41 -27.84 -5.48 -20.62
N GLY A 42 -27.23 -6.45 -21.31
CA GLY A 42 -26.05 -6.23 -22.16
C GLY A 42 -24.71 -6.34 -21.45
N VAL A 43 -24.64 -6.07 -20.13
CA VAL A 43 -23.36 -6.05 -19.39
C VAL A 43 -22.71 -7.43 -19.37
N SER A 44 -23.48 -8.48 -19.07
CA SER A 44 -22.94 -9.84 -19.06
C SER A 44 -22.45 -10.28 -20.45
N GLU A 45 -23.18 -9.95 -21.52
CA GLU A 45 -22.74 -10.27 -22.88
C GLU A 45 -21.45 -9.54 -23.27
N GLN A 46 -21.28 -8.28 -22.83
CA GLN A 46 -20.05 -7.52 -23.06
C GLN A 46 -18.86 -8.12 -22.31
N LEU A 47 -19.05 -8.52 -21.04
CA LEU A 47 -18.02 -9.19 -20.25
C LEU A 47 -17.57 -10.51 -20.90
N ASP A 48 -18.53 -11.32 -21.36
CA ASP A 48 -18.23 -12.60 -22.03
C ASP A 48 -17.45 -12.38 -23.34
N SER A 49 -17.78 -11.33 -24.09
CA SER A 49 -17.06 -10.93 -25.31
C SER A 49 -15.62 -10.52 -25.02
N TRP A 50 -15.40 -9.70 -23.99
CA TRP A 50 -14.06 -9.26 -23.59
C TRP A 50 -13.23 -10.40 -22.99
N LEU A 51 -13.84 -11.27 -22.19
CA LEU A 51 -13.21 -12.48 -21.68
C LEU A 51 -12.71 -13.34 -22.84
N SER A 52 -13.58 -13.62 -23.82
CA SER A 52 -13.21 -14.42 -25.00
C SER A 52 -12.06 -13.79 -25.78
N PHE A 53 -12.07 -12.47 -25.97
CA PHE A 53 -11.00 -11.73 -26.63
C PHE A 53 -9.66 -11.87 -25.88
N ILE A 54 -9.66 -11.66 -24.56
CA ILE A 54 -8.46 -11.69 -23.73
C ILE A 54 -7.87 -13.11 -23.64
N LEU A 55 -8.72 -14.13 -23.51
CA LEU A 55 -8.25 -15.53 -23.49
C LEU A 55 -7.64 -15.95 -24.83
N ASN A 56 -8.23 -15.51 -25.95
CA ASN A 56 -7.64 -15.72 -27.28
C ASN A 56 -6.29 -15.01 -27.41
N LEU A 57 -6.17 -13.78 -26.90
CA LEU A 57 -4.91 -13.03 -26.88
C LEU A 57 -3.83 -13.74 -26.03
N ALA A 58 -4.21 -14.31 -24.89
CA ALA A 58 -3.29 -15.09 -24.06
C ALA A 58 -2.77 -16.33 -24.81
N ALA A 59 -3.66 -17.03 -25.51
CA ALA A 59 -3.31 -18.18 -26.33
C ALA A 59 -2.39 -17.82 -27.51
N GLU A 60 -2.67 -16.71 -28.21
CA GLU A 60 -1.84 -16.19 -29.30
C GLU A 60 -0.44 -15.82 -28.83
N LYS A 61 -0.32 -15.23 -27.64
CA LYS A 61 0.95 -14.86 -27.02
C LYS A 61 1.66 -16.03 -26.32
N HIS A 62 1.07 -17.23 -26.34
CA HIS A 62 1.57 -18.42 -25.64
C HIS A 62 1.81 -18.19 -24.14
N VAL A 63 0.95 -17.40 -23.50
CA VAL A 63 1.01 -17.15 -22.05
C VAL A 63 0.22 -18.23 -21.33
N HIS A 64 0.90 -19.00 -20.49
CA HIS A 64 0.25 -19.98 -19.61
C HIS A 64 -0.34 -19.26 -18.40
N LEU A 65 -1.67 -19.14 -18.36
CA LEU A 65 -2.38 -18.57 -17.22
C LEU A 65 -2.50 -19.62 -16.09
N PRO A 66 -2.06 -19.31 -14.87
CA PRO A 66 -2.29 -20.18 -13.72
C PRO A 66 -3.79 -20.43 -13.50
N GLY A 67 -4.18 -21.67 -13.20
CA GLY A 67 -5.57 -22.04 -12.87
C GLY A 67 -6.09 -21.46 -11.54
N THR A 68 -5.28 -20.61 -10.92
CA THR A 68 -5.53 -19.90 -9.66
C THR A 68 -5.42 -18.40 -9.87
N SER A 69 -5.58 -17.91 -11.09
CA SER A 69 -5.53 -16.47 -11.38
C SER A 69 -6.90 -15.85 -11.39
N ASP A 70 -6.94 -14.58 -10.99
CA ASP A 70 -8.11 -13.73 -11.20
C ASP A 70 -7.87 -12.85 -12.43
N LEU A 71 -8.92 -12.63 -13.22
CA LEU A 71 -8.96 -11.65 -14.29
C LEU A 71 -9.95 -10.56 -13.88
N PHE A 72 -9.45 -9.35 -13.66
CA PHE A 72 -10.31 -8.21 -13.40
C PHE A 72 -10.70 -7.53 -14.71
N LEU A 73 -11.99 -7.28 -14.91
CA LEU A 73 -12.53 -6.49 -16.03
C LEU A 73 -13.27 -5.26 -15.51
N GLU A 74 -12.83 -4.09 -15.95
CA GLU A 74 -13.52 -2.82 -15.75
C GLU A 74 -14.09 -2.37 -17.09
N LEU A 75 -15.42 -2.41 -17.19
CA LEU A 75 -16.14 -1.95 -18.37
C LEU A 75 -16.42 -0.46 -18.28
N ASP A 76 -15.99 0.27 -19.29
CA ASP A 76 -16.50 1.60 -19.56
C ASP A 76 -17.68 1.48 -20.53
N GLN A 77 -18.90 1.66 -20.00
CA GLN A 77 -20.12 1.57 -20.79
C GLN A 77 -20.27 2.70 -21.81
N GLU A 78 -19.63 3.86 -21.59
CA GLU A 78 -19.76 5.02 -22.48
C GLU A 78 -18.89 4.84 -23.72
N SER A 79 -17.62 4.45 -23.53
CA SER A 79 -16.68 4.23 -24.64
C SER A 79 -16.78 2.83 -25.25
N GLY A 80 -17.40 1.87 -24.54
CA GLY A 80 -17.41 0.46 -24.90
C GLY A 80 -16.04 -0.21 -24.74
N THR A 81 -15.07 0.46 -24.12
CA THR A 81 -13.75 -0.10 -23.84
C THR A 81 -13.74 -0.91 -22.54
N CYS A 82 -12.73 -1.76 -22.38
CA CYS A 82 -12.56 -2.58 -21.18
C CYS A 82 -11.11 -2.55 -20.73
N ASN A 83 -10.88 -2.04 -19.52
CA ASN A 83 -9.61 -2.18 -18.84
C ASN A 83 -9.54 -3.56 -18.20
N TYR A 84 -8.34 -4.13 -18.17
CA TYR A 84 -8.12 -5.41 -17.53
C TYR A 84 -6.74 -5.51 -16.89
N TYR A 85 -6.62 -6.42 -15.93
CA TYR A 85 -5.36 -6.95 -15.44
C TYR A 85 -5.57 -8.37 -14.91
N PHE A 86 -4.51 -9.15 -14.91
CA PHE A 86 -4.46 -10.46 -14.28
C PHE A 86 -3.83 -10.38 -12.90
N VAL A 87 -4.23 -11.31 -12.04
CA VAL A 87 -3.73 -11.48 -10.68
C VAL A 87 -3.26 -12.92 -10.55
N ASP A 88 -2.01 -13.11 -10.16
CA ASP A 88 -1.46 -14.43 -9.87
C ASP A 88 -1.33 -14.60 -8.35
N HIS A 89 -2.22 -15.41 -7.77
CA HIS A 89 -2.20 -15.72 -6.34
C HIS A 89 -0.99 -16.58 -5.91
N GLY A 90 -0.38 -17.32 -6.84
CA GLY A 90 0.81 -18.13 -6.55
C GLY A 90 2.06 -17.27 -6.39
N HIS A 91 2.23 -16.28 -7.26
CA HIS A 91 3.37 -15.36 -7.24
C HIS A 91 3.09 -14.03 -6.54
N ARG A 92 1.86 -13.79 -6.08
CA ARG A 92 1.38 -12.54 -5.46
C ARG A 92 1.73 -11.30 -6.30
N THR A 93 1.35 -11.34 -7.57
CA THR A 93 1.66 -10.26 -8.52
C THR A 93 0.48 -9.97 -9.41
N VAL A 94 0.44 -8.75 -9.94
CA VAL A 94 -0.44 -8.38 -11.07
C VAL A 94 0.35 -8.36 -12.37
N PHE A 95 -0.32 -8.62 -13.50
CA PHE A 95 0.32 -8.56 -14.83
C PHE A 95 -0.68 -8.30 -15.96
N TRP A 96 -0.15 -7.97 -17.14
CA TRP A 96 -0.90 -7.72 -18.37
C TRP A 96 -0.34 -8.56 -19.51
N LEU A 97 -1.15 -8.84 -20.54
CA LEU A 97 -0.67 -9.51 -21.76
C LEU A 97 -0.01 -8.54 -22.74
N HIS A 98 -0.29 -7.25 -22.59
CA HIS A 98 0.34 -6.18 -23.36
C HIS A 98 1.65 -5.75 -22.69
N THR A 99 2.63 -5.39 -23.51
CA THR A 99 3.82 -4.70 -23.03
C THR A 99 3.44 -3.27 -22.69
N LEU A 100 3.51 -2.92 -21.42
CA LEU A 100 3.16 -1.60 -20.87
C LEU A 100 4.37 -1.01 -20.17
N ASP A 101 4.52 0.31 -20.23
CA ASP A 101 5.47 1.02 -19.38
C ASP A 101 4.88 1.22 -17.97
N THR A 102 5.73 1.31 -16.96
CA THR A 102 5.29 1.43 -15.56
C THR A 102 4.44 2.66 -15.32
N ILE A 103 4.71 3.77 -16.02
CA ILE A 103 3.98 5.03 -15.86
C ILE A 103 2.54 4.87 -16.34
N SER A 104 2.32 4.18 -17.47
CA SER A 104 0.98 3.96 -18.05
C SER A 104 0.04 3.19 -17.12
N VAL A 105 0.58 2.36 -16.23
CA VAL A 105 -0.18 1.56 -15.25
C VAL A 105 -0.06 2.11 -13.83
N GLY A 106 0.49 3.32 -13.66
CA GLY A 106 0.60 3.97 -12.35
C GLY A 106 1.62 3.34 -11.40
N LEU A 107 2.56 2.53 -11.90
CA LEU A 107 3.63 1.95 -11.11
C LEU A 107 4.77 2.97 -10.90
N PRO A 108 5.36 3.03 -9.69
CA PRO A 108 6.48 3.89 -9.38
C PRO A 108 7.75 3.48 -10.17
N ASN A 109 8.68 4.42 -10.29
CA ASN A 109 10.00 4.11 -10.84
C ASN A 109 10.72 3.13 -9.92
N SER A 110 11.22 2.04 -10.49
CA SER A 110 11.95 1.00 -9.77
C SER A 110 13.43 1.01 -10.16
N PHE A 111 14.25 0.52 -9.23
CA PHE A 111 15.70 0.41 -9.42
C PHE A 111 16.09 -0.87 -10.18
N SER A 112 15.35 -1.96 -9.95
CA SER A 112 15.56 -3.27 -10.54
C SER A 112 14.21 -3.98 -10.73
N THR A 113 14.22 -5.12 -11.41
CA THR A 113 13.03 -6.00 -11.50
C THR A 113 12.60 -6.55 -10.14
N GLY A 114 13.55 -6.84 -9.24
CA GLY A 114 13.25 -7.29 -7.88
C GLY A 114 12.60 -6.19 -7.05
N HIS A 115 13.08 -4.95 -7.19
CA HIS A 115 12.46 -3.78 -6.58
C HIS A 115 11.03 -3.58 -7.11
N LEU A 116 10.81 -3.67 -8.44
CA LEU A 116 9.48 -3.54 -9.05
C LEU A 116 8.49 -4.58 -8.53
N GLN A 117 8.96 -5.80 -8.23
CA GLN A 117 8.11 -6.89 -7.74
C GLN A 117 7.36 -6.51 -6.47
N PHE A 118 7.95 -5.73 -5.55
CA PHE A 118 7.25 -5.29 -4.34
C PHE A 118 6.09 -4.33 -4.62
N SER A 119 6.20 -3.49 -5.65
CA SER A 119 5.08 -2.62 -6.05
C SER A 119 3.98 -3.42 -6.77
N LEU A 120 4.34 -4.46 -7.53
CA LEU A 120 3.35 -5.39 -8.10
C LEU A 120 2.68 -6.23 -7.01
N GLU A 121 3.41 -6.62 -5.97
CA GLU A 121 2.89 -7.31 -4.79
C GLU A 121 1.93 -6.41 -3.99
N GLU A 122 2.26 -5.13 -3.82
CA GLU A 122 1.34 -4.15 -3.22
C GLU A 122 0.02 -4.07 -4.00
N ASN A 123 0.08 -3.95 -5.33
CA ASN A 123 -1.11 -3.94 -6.17
C ASN A 123 -1.90 -5.25 -6.14
N TYR A 124 -1.21 -6.39 -6.03
CA TYR A 124 -1.85 -7.68 -5.78
C TYR A 124 -2.66 -7.66 -4.48
N TRP A 125 -2.06 -7.16 -3.38
CA TRP A 125 -2.76 -7.06 -2.10
C TRP A 125 -3.90 -6.05 -2.12
N ASN A 126 -3.78 -4.95 -2.85
CA ASN A 126 -4.88 -4.02 -3.08
C ASN A 126 -6.05 -4.70 -3.83
N HIS A 127 -5.77 -5.56 -4.81
CA HIS A 127 -6.81 -6.37 -5.46
C HIS A 127 -7.50 -7.31 -4.47
N VAL A 128 -6.72 -8.04 -3.67
CA VAL A 128 -7.27 -8.95 -2.65
C VAL A 128 -8.08 -8.19 -1.60
N GLU A 129 -7.66 -6.99 -1.22
CA GLU A 129 -8.44 -6.11 -0.35
C GLU A 129 -9.80 -5.79 -0.97
N MET A 130 -9.83 -5.36 -2.24
CA MET A 130 -11.06 -4.98 -2.94
C MET A 130 -12.01 -6.16 -3.18
N PHE A 131 -11.47 -7.35 -3.47
CA PHE A 131 -12.21 -8.54 -3.87
C PHE A 131 -11.90 -9.77 -3.00
N PRO A 132 -12.10 -9.68 -1.67
CA PRO A 132 -11.55 -10.65 -0.72
C PRO A 132 -12.15 -12.05 -0.85
N GLU A 133 -13.36 -12.18 -1.39
CA GLU A 133 -14.04 -13.48 -1.51
C GLU A 133 -13.28 -14.43 -2.45
N THR A 134 -12.61 -13.90 -3.49
CA THR A 134 -11.87 -14.70 -4.49
C THR A 134 -10.57 -15.27 -3.93
N ALA A 135 -10.05 -14.66 -2.86
CA ALA A 135 -8.74 -14.98 -2.28
C ALA A 135 -8.80 -15.61 -0.88
N THR A 136 -9.99 -15.89 -0.33
CA THR A 136 -10.17 -16.45 1.02
C THR A 136 -9.35 -17.71 1.29
N GLN A 137 -9.16 -18.56 0.27
CA GLN A 137 -8.36 -19.78 0.39
C GLN A 137 -6.87 -19.55 0.69
N TYR A 138 -6.33 -18.35 0.38
CA TYR A 138 -4.93 -17.99 0.64
C TYR A 138 -4.75 -17.24 1.97
N ALA A 139 -5.84 -16.83 2.61
CA ALA A 139 -5.81 -15.93 3.76
C ALA A 139 -5.04 -16.53 4.95
N ASN A 140 -5.18 -17.82 5.22
CA ASN A 140 -4.48 -18.46 6.36
C ASN A 140 -2.96 -18.45 6.19
N THR A 141 -2.47 -18.75 4.99
CA THR A 141 -1.03 -18.72 4.70
C THR A 141 -0.49 -17.30 4.83
N ALA A 142 -1.18 -16.34 4.21
CA ALA A 142 -0.84 -14.93 4.28
C ALA A 142 -0.83 -14.40 5.73
N LEU A 143 -1.83 -14.77 6.53
CA LEU A 143 -1.95 -14.39 7.93
C LEU A 143 -0.80 -14.95 8.78
N ASN A 144 -0.42 -16.22 8.57
CA ASN A 144 0.67 -16.85 9.30
C ASN A 144 2.01 -16.17 9.01
N GLU A 145 2.31 -15.91 7.75
CA GLU A 145 3.53 -15.21 7.35
C GLU A 145 3.56 -13.78 7.92
N LEU A 146 2.44 -13.06 7.84
CA LEU A 146 2.31 -11.71 8.36
C LEU A 146 2.58 -11.68 9.87
N GLN A 147 2.05 -12.63 10.64
CA GLN A 147 2.30 -12.70 12.07
C GLN A 147 3.80 -12.83 12.37
N VAL A 148 4.53 -13.66 11.62
CA VAL A 148 5.97 -13.83 11.81
C VAL A 148 6.73 -12.54 11.48
N ILE A 149 6.32 -11.84 10.42
CA ILE A 149 6.90 -10.53 10.06
C ILE A 149 6.71 -9.52 11.18
N PHE A 150 5.51 -9.41 11.73
CA PHE A 150 5.20 -8.49 12.82
C PHE A 150 5.94 -8.88 14.11
N LEU A 151 6.05 -10.18 14.44
CA LEU A 151 6.87 -10.62 15.59
C LEU A 151 8.36 -10.26 15.44
N ASN A 152 8.91 -10.40 14.23
CA ASN A 152 10.29 -9.97 13.95
C ASN A 152 10.43 -8.45 14.06
N ALA A 153 9.46 -7.70 13.53
CA ALA A 153 9.43 -6.25 13.64
C ALA A 153 9.34 -5.80 15.10
N ARG A 154 8.52 -6.46 15.93
CA ARG A 154 8.39 -6.18 17.36
C ARG A 154 9.72 -6.25 18.09
N ALA A 155 10.48 -7.31 17.85
CA ALA A 155 11.78 -7.50 18.47
C ALA A 155 12.75 -6.36 18.11
N ALA A 156 12.67 -5.82 16.90
CA ALA A 156 13.45 -4.67 16.48
C ALA A 156 12.92 -3.36 17.10
N LEU A 157 11.60 -3.16 17.14
CA LEU A 157 10.95 -1.97 17.69
C LEU A 157 11.16 -1.80 19.20
N ASP A 158 11.22 -2.89 19.96
CA ASP A 158 11.52 -2.89 21.40
C ASP A 158 13.01 -2.67 21.71
N GLY A 159 13.86 -2.51 20.69
CA GLY A 159 15.31 -2.33 20.87
C GLY A 159 16.04 -3.63 21.22
N LEU A 160 15.38 -4.79 21.14
CA LEU A 160 15.99 -6.08 21.49
C LEU A 160 16.96 -6.57 20.41
N THR A 161 16.68 -6.26 19.14
CA THR A 161 17.48 -6.71 17.99
C THR A 161 18.01 -5.59 17.10
N SER A 162 17.50 -4.36 17.22
CA SER A 162 17.96 -3.19 16.46
C SER A 162 17.71 -1.90 17.21
N GLU A 163 18.64 -0.95 17.17
CA GLU A 163 18.48 0.39 17.74
C GLU A 163 17.72 1.35 16.81
N VAL A 164 17.70 1.06 15.51
CA VAL A 164 17.23 1.95 14.44
C VAL A 164 16.30 1.21 13.47
N PRO A 165 15.15 0.68 13.95
CA PRO A 165 14.24 -0.11 13.13
C PRO A 165 13.63 0.71 11.99
N THR A 166 13.39 0.06 10.85
CA THR A 166 12.77 0.68 9.66
C THR A 166 11.29 0.36 9.53
N PHE A 167 10.69 -0.43 10.42
CA PHE A 167 9.30 -0.88 10.26
C PHE A 167 8.29 0.28 10.35
N PRO A 168 7.20 0.29 9.56
CA PRO A 168 6.34 1.47 9.41
C PRO A 168 5.44 1.77 10.63
N TYR A 169 5.29 0.80 11.55
CA TYR A 169 4.45 0.92 12.74
C TYR A 169 5.27 1.16 14.01
N THR A 170 4.64 1.79 15.00
CA THR A 170 5.18 1.86 16.36
C THR A 170 5.05 0.53 17.10
N ALA A 171 5.84 0.32 18.16
CA ALA A 171 5.74 -0.88 19.00
C ALA A 171 4.30 -1.10 19.53
N GLU A 172 3.61 -0.03 19.94
CA GLU A 172 2.23 -0.09 20.43
C GLU A 172 1.21 -0.48 19.34
N GLU A 173 1.37 0.02 18.12
CA GLU A 173 0.52 -0.35 16.99
C GLU A 173 0.79 -1.80 16.59
N ASP A 174 2.05 -2.19 16.52
CA ASP A 174 2.50 -3.54 16.19
C ASP A 174 1.96 -4.59 17.18
N GLU A 175 1.91 -4.29 18.48
CA GLU A 175 1.29 -5.17 19.50
C GLU A 175 -0.17 -5.49 19.18
N LYS A 176 -0.93 -4.45 18.81
CA LYS A 176 -2.36 -4.57 18.50
C LYS A 176 -2.56 -5.41 17.26
N PHE A 177 -1.67 -5.28 16.27
CA PHE A 177 -1.72 -6.10 15.07
C PHE A 177 -1.32 -7.56 15.35
N ILE A 178 -0.31 -7.82 16.19
CA ILE A 178 0.04 -9.19 16.60
C ILE A 178 -1.13 -9.88 17.31
N ASP A 179 -1.77 -9.20 18.27
CA ASP A 179 -2.94 -9.72 18.98
C ASP A 179 -4.12 -9.95 18.02
N LEU A 180 -4.38 -9.01 17.10
CA LEU A 180 -5.39 -9.16 16.05
C LEU A 180 -5.13 -10.40 15.19
N LEU A 181 -3.91 -10.55 14.67
CA LEU A 181 -3.53 -11.68 13.82
C LEU A 181 -3.59 -13.01 14.58
N GLN A 182 -3.20 -13.03 15.86
CA GLN A 182 -3.27 -14.21 16.70
C GLN A 182 -4.72 -14.67 16.90
N ARG A 183 -5.63 -13.76 17.30
CA ARG A 183 -7.06 -14.09 17.49
C ARG A 183 -7.72 -14.53 16.19
N SER A 184 -7.28 -13.98 15.07
CA SER A 184 -7.84 -14.29 13.76
C SER A 184 -7.59 -15.74 13.32
N LYS A 185 -6.57 -16.40 13.87
CA LYS A 185 -6.29 -17.83 13.65
C LYS A 185 -7.35 -18.76 14.25
N GLU A 186 -8.13 -18.28 15.21
CA GLU A 186 -9.19 -19.05 15.86
C GLU A 186 -10.45 -19.16 14.98
N HIS A 187 -10.48 -18.42 13.89
CA HIS A 187 -11.61 -18.36 12.96
C HIS A 187 -11.27 -18.97 11.60
N ALA A 188 -12.29 -19.50 10.93
CA ALA A 188 -12.15 -19.88 9.53
C ALA A 188 -11.86 -18.64 8.67
N PRO A 189 -11.12 -18.78 7.56
CA PRO A 189 -10.86 -17.65 6.66
C PRO A 189 -12.18 -17.13 6.10
N THR A 190 -12.40 -15.82 6.27
CA THR A 190 -13.56 -15.09 5.75
C THR A 190 -13.10 -13.90 4.93
N SER A 191 -13.99 -13.29 4.15
CA SER A 191 -13.67 -12.05 3.45
C SER A 191 -13.27 -10.94 4.40
N TYR A 192 -13.88 -10.84 5.59
CA TYR A 192 -13.49 -9.87 6.62
C TYR A 192 -12.03 -10.03 7.06
N ILE A 193 -11.60 -11.28 7.32
CA ILE A 193 -10.21 -11.58 7.68
C ILE A 193 -9.27 -11.26 6.52
N THR A 194 -9.66 -11.70 5.33
CA THR A 194 -8.88 -11.52 4.11
C THR A 194 -8.64 -10.04 3.80
N THR A 195 -9.63 -9.17 3.97
CA THR A 195 -9.52 -7.73 3.71
C THR A 195 -8.44 -7.06 4.57
N TYR A 196 -8.46 -7.20 5.90
CA TYR A 196 -7.45 -6.53 6.71
C TYR A 196 -6.07 -7.23 6.65
N VAL A 197 -6.02 -8.54 6.39
CA VAL A 197 -4.74 -9.23 6.13
C VAL A 197 -4.11 -8.67 4.85
N ALA A 198 -4.90 -8.46 3.81
CA ALA A 198 -4.44 -7.85 2.56
C ALA A 198 -3.93 -6.42 2.78
N ARG A 199 -4.64 -5.59 3.57
CA ARG A 199 -4.19 -4.24 3.94
C ARG A 199 -2.82 -4.22 4.60
N LEU A 200 -2.62 -5.09 5.60
CA LEU A 200 -1.35 -5.16 6.31
C LEU A 200 -0.23 -5.65 5.39
N TRP A 201 -0.53 -6.58 4.49
CA TRP A 201 0.41 -7.04 3.48
C TRP A 201 0.76 -5.96 2.44
N ALA A 202 -0.22 -5.17 1.98
CA ALA A 202 0.04 -4.04 1.09
C ALA A 202 1.03 -3.05 1.73
N VAL A 203 0.87 -2.77 3.03
CA VAL A 203 1.82 -1.93 3.79
C VAL A 203 3.21 -2.59 3.86
N VAL A 204 3.30 -3.90 4.10
CA VAL A 204 4.58 -4.62 4.11
C VAL A 204 5.25 -4.60 2.74
N ALA A 205 4.50 -4.82 1.66
CA ALA A 205 5.02 -4.79 0.29
C ALA A 205 5.52 -3.39 -0.08
N ASN A 206 4.72 -2.36 0.22
CA ASN A 206 5.11 -0.96 0.03
C ASN A 206 6.36 -0.59 0.84
N HIS A 207 6.44 -1.05 2.09
CA HIS A 207 7.62 -0.85 2.94
C HIS A 207 8.88 -1.49 2.35
N ARG A 208 8.76 -2.71 1.81
CA ARG A 208 9.87 -3.39 1.12
C ARG A 208 10.29 -2.65 -0.15
N PHE A 209 9.35 -2.08 -0.89
CA PHE A 209 9.64 -1.20 -2.01
C PHE A 209 10.45 0.04 -1.55
N ILE A 210 9.90 0.82 -0.62
CA ILE A 210 10.53 2.07 -0.13
C ILE A 210 11.93 1.84 0.45
N THR A 211 12.14 0.72 1.14
CA THR A 211 13.43 0.38 1.75
C THR A 211 14.41 -0.31 0.80
N HIS A 212 14.04 -0.49 -0.48
CA HIS A 212 14.83 -1.22 -1.46
C HIS A 212 15.21 -2.63 -0.94
N PHE A 213 14.26 -3.32 -0.33
CA PHE A 213 14.49 -4.58 0.35
C PHE A 213 15.09 -5.63 -0.59
N GLY A 214 16.18 -6.28 -0.18
CA GLY A 214 16.87 -7.28 -1.01
C GLY A 214 17.80 -6.73 -2.09
N GLU A 215 17.88 -5.40 -2.26
CA GLU A 215 18.87 -4.75 -3.13
C GLU A 215 20.21 -4.54 -2.40
N ASP A 216 21.29 -4.38 -3.17
CA ASP A 216 22.63 -4.07 -2.64
C ASP A 216 22.66 -2.75 -1.83
N HIS A 217 21.76 -1.82 -2.15
CA HIS A 217 21.63 -0.50 -1.53
C HIS A 217 20.40 -0.40 -0.61
N CYS A 218 19.99 -1.51 -0.01
CA CYS A 218 18.84 -1.54 0.89
C CYS A 218 19.03 -0.63 2.13
N ARG A 219 17.92 -0.04 2.59
CA ARG A 219 17.87 0.75 3.82
C ARG A 219 17.71 -0.19 5.01
N MET A 220 18.76 -0.29 5.83
CA MET A 220 18.77 -1.13 7.04
C MET A 220 18.46 -0.33 8.31
N SER A 221 18.57 0.99 8.24
CA SER A 221 18.36 1.90 9.37
C SER A 221 17.51 3.09 8.94
N PHE A 222 16.64 3.60 9.82
CA PHE A 222 15.70 4.66 9.45
C PHE A 222 16.37 5.99 9.07
N ASP A 223 17.58 6.21 9.57
CA ASP A 223 18.42 7.40 9.38
C ASP A 223 19.38 7.28 8.17
N GLN A 224 19.42 6.12 7.52
CA GLN A 224 20.29 5.86 6.37
C GLN A 224 19.69 6.45 5.08
N SER A 225 20.43 7.38 4.46
CA SER A 225 20.15 7.84 3.10
C SER A 225 20.70 6.83 2.09
N ILE A 226 19.82 6.37 1.20
CA ILE A 226 20.08 5.45 0.09
C ILE A 226 19.95 6.14 -1.27
N LEU A 227 19.29 7.30 -1.33
CA LEU A 227 19.13 8.08 -2.55
C LEU A 227 20.10 9.26 -2.59
N LYS A 228 20.68 9.52 -3.78
CA LYS A 228 21.44 10.75 -4.00
C LYS A 228 20.47 11.92 -4.13
N MET A 229 20.19 12.59 -3.01
CA MET A 229 19.41 13.82 -3.01
C MET A 229 20.24 14.99 -3.59
N PRO A 230 19.65 15.85 -4.43
CA PRO A 230 20.34 17.03 -4.94
C PRO A 230 20.67 17.97 -3.78
N GLU A 231 21.89 18.53 -3.78
CA GLU A 231 22.30 19.48 -2.73
C GLU A 231 21.34 20.67 -2.66
N SER A 232 20.72 20.88 -1.49
CA SER A 232 19.86 22.02 -1.24
C SER A 232 20.66 23.32 -1.33
N LYS A 233 20.43 24.11 -2.39
CA LYS A 233 21.11 25.40 -2.58
C LYS A 233 20.66 26.38 -1.50
N ARG A 234 21.61 26.86 -0.69
CA ARG A 234 21.35 27.85 0.36
C ARG A 234 20.92 29.18 -0.26
N SER A 235 19.70 29.62 0.06
CA SER A 235 19.27 30.99 -0.27
C SER A 235 20.03 32.00 0.61
N LEU A 236 20.60 33.03 -0.03
CA LEU A 236 21.29 34.13 0.66
C LEU A 236 20.35 34.88 1.62
N THR A 237 19.07 35.03 1.26
CA THR A 237 18.07 35.69 2.12
C THR A 237 17.82 34.88 3.39
N LEU A 238 17.74 33.56 3.27
CA LEU A 238 17.56 32.65 4.39
C LEU A 238 18.77 32.66 5.33
N ALA A 239 19.99 32.81 4.78
CA ALA A 239 21.21 32.91 5.59
C ALA A 239 21.23 34.16 6.48
N VAL A 240 20.83 35.32 5.93
CA VAL A 240 20.74 36.58 6.70
C VAL A 240 19.66 36.50 7.78
N ILE A 241 18.47 35.99 7.43
CA ILE A 241 17.36 35.80 8.37
C ILE A 241 17.76 34.84 9.50
N SER A 242 18.47 33.75 9.18
CA SER A 242 18.95 32.81 10.19
C SER A 242 19.88 33.48 11.18
N LYS A 243 20.84 34.28 10.70
CA LYS A 243 21.75 35.03 11.58
C LYS A 243 21.01 36.04 12.47
N ALA A 244 20.00 36.74 11.94
CA ALA A 244 19.18 37.67 12.72
C ALA A 244 18.34 36.96 13.81
N LEU A 245 17.95 35.71 13.57
CA LEU A 245 17.18 34.86 14.49
C LEU A 245 18.07 33.91 15.31
N PHE A 246 19.31 34.31 15.61
CA PHE A 246 20.26 33.53 16.42
C PHE A 246 20.49 32.09 15.92
N ASP A 247 20.40 31.89 14.62
CA ASP A 247 20.55 30.62 13.92
C ASP A 247 19.49 29.54 14.21
N LEU A 248 18.41 29.89 14.93
CA LEU A 248 17.26 29.01 15.19
C LEU A 248 16.66 28.40 13.90
N PRO A 249 16.53 29.13 12.77
CA PRO A 249 16.02 28.53 11.53
C PRO A 249 16.93 27.44 10.97
N ASN A 250 18.25 27.60 11.04
CA ASN A 250 19.21 26.59 10.58
C ASN A 250 19.19 25.36 11.48
N GLU A 251 19.10 25.53 12.81
CA GLU A 251 18.97 24.42 13.75
C GLU A 251 17.69 23.61 13.50
N ARG A 252 16.55 24.29 13.30
CA ARG A 252 15.27 23.64 12.97
C ARG A 252 15.32 22.91 11.63
N ARG A 253 15.96 23.52 10.62
CA ARG A 253 16.17 22.86 9.34
C ARG A 253 17.04 21.61 9.51
N ALA A 254 18.13 21.67 10.25
CA ALA A 254 18.98 20.50 10.51
C ALA A 254 18.20 19.39 11.23
N ARG A 255 17.36 19.73 12.23
CA ARG A 255 16.48 18.76 12.89
C ARG A 255 15.46 18.14 11.93
N LEU A 256 14.91 18.93 11.00
CA LEU A 256 13.98 18.46 9.98
C LEU A 256 14.69 17.55 8.96
N GLU A 257 15.87 17.94 8.47
CA GLU A 257 16.71 17.15 7.55
C GLU A 257 17.11 15.81 8.17
N ASN A 258 17.33 15.76 9.50
CA ASN A 258 17.64 14.51 10.20
C ASN A 258 16.46 13.53 10.30
N ILE A 259 15.21 14.01 10.26
CA ILE A 259 14.02 13.12 10.30
C ILE A 259 13.44 12.85 8.91
N TRP A 260 13.81 13.68 7.92
CA TRP A 260 13.34 13.64 6.53
C TRP A 260 14.44 13.07 5.64
N VAL A 261 14.52 11.74 5.58
CA VAL A 261 15.58 11.02 4.87
C VAL A 261 15.02 10.43 3.57
N ASP A 262 15.55 10.89 2.43
CA ASP A 262 15.14 10.53 1.07
C ASP A 262 13.61 10.62 0.83
N ASP A 263 13.02 11.76 1.17
CA ASP A 263 11.56 12.00 1.06
C ASP A 263 10.67 11.04 1.86
N LEU A 264 11.26 10.32 2.81
CA LEU A 264 10.54 9.50 3.77
C LEU A 264 10.57 10.14 5.16
N VAL A 265 9.41 10.16 5.82
CA VAL A 265 9.30 10.45 7.25
C VAL A 265 8.42 9.41 7.91
N TYR A 266 8.93 8.78 8.96
CA TYR A 266 8.14 7.87 9.79
C TYR A 266 7.11 8.66 10.61
N SER A 267 5.86 8.18 10.63
CA SER A 267 4.74 8.87 11.28
C SER A 267 4.99 9.19 12.76
N SER A 268 5.65 8.28 13.48
CA SER A 268 6.04 8.47 14.88
C SER A 268 7.03 9.62 15.07
N ASN A 269 8.10 9.63 14.27
CA ASN A 269 9.13 10.68 14.29
C ASN A 269 8.55 12.03 13.89
N TRP A 270 7.67 12.05 12.88
CA TRP A 270 6.94 13.26 12.48
C TRP A 270 6.06 13.79 13.61
N ARG A 271 5.22 12.92 14.20
CA ARG A 271 4.32 13.30 15.31
C ARG A 271 5.11 13.86 16.49
N LYS A 272 6.22 13.21 16.86
CA LYS A 272 7.12 13.67 17.92
C LYS A 272 7.74 15.04 17.59
N PHE A 273 8.29 15.19 16.39
CA PHE A 273 8.88 16.46 15.94
C PHE A 273 7.87 17.61 15.94
N ILE A 274 6.66 17.38 15.45
CA ILE A 274 5.58 18.39 15.45
C ILE A 274 5.17 18.73 16.88
N ALA A 275 5.00 17.75 17.76
CA ALA A 275 4.64 17.99 19.16
C ALA A 275 5.70 18.85 19.87
N GLU A 276 6.98 18.51 19.72
CA GLU A 276 8.11 19.27 20.27
C GLU A 276 8.17 20.69 19.68
N THR A 277 7.91 20.84 18.38
CA THR A 277 7.91 22.13 17.70
C THR A 277 6.77 23.02 18.18
N VAL A 278 5.57 22.47 18.34
CA VAL A 278 4.40 23.19 18.85
C VAL A 278 4.65 23.65 20.28
N GLU A 279 5.24 22.80 21.13
CA GLU A 279 5.54 23.15 22.51
C GLU A 279 6.62 24.26 22.61
N ASP A 280 7.70 24.15 21.83
CA ASP A 280 8.73 25.18 21.73
C ASP A 280 8.15 26.53 21.28
N LEU A 281 7.25 26.52 20.29
CA LEU A 281 6.57 27.73 19.82
C LEU A 281 5.65 28.34 20.88
N LYS A 282 4.89 27.52 21.62
CA LYS A 282 4.05 27.99 22.73
C LYS A 282 4.89 28.66 23.81
N GLN A 283 5.99 28.02 24.23
CA GLN A 283 6.90 28.59 25.23
C GLN A 283 7.45 29.93 24.74
N LYS A 284 8.00 29.99 23.51
CA LYS A 284 8.53 31.23 22.93
C LYS A 284 7.49 32.33 22.82
N MET A 285 6.24 32.00 22.46
CA MET A 285 5.15 32.97 22.44
C MET A 285 4.84 33.53 23.83
N LEU A 286 4.87 32.69 24.87
CA LEU A 286 4.71 33.13 26.26
C LEU A 286 5.84 34.09 26.70
N TRP A 287 7.09 33.80 26.33
CA TRP A 287 8.22 34.70 26.60
C TRP A 287 8.05 36.06 25.92
N VAL A 288 7.70 36.07 24.64
CA VAL A 288 7.48 37.32 23.88
C VAL A 288 6.31 38.12 24.48
N SER A 289 5.22 37.45 24.85
CA SER A 289 4.08 38.12 25.48
C SER A 289 4.44 38.75 26.83
N SER A 290 5.24 38.05 27.65
CA SER A 290 5.72 38.54 28.95
C SER A 290 6.70 39.72 28.82
N ILE A 291 7.55 39.71 27.80
CA ILE A 291 8.45 40.83 27.50
C ILE A 291 7.65 42.03 26.98
N ALA A 292 6.68 41.81 26.09
CA ALA A 292 5.85 42.87 25.55
C ALA A 292 5.02 43.57 26.63
N THR A 293 4.46 42.82 27.61
CA THR A 293 3.76 43.41 28.75
C THR A 293 4.70 44.14 29.71
N ALA A 294 5.93 43.65 29.92
CA ALA A 294 6.93 44.31 30.76
C ALA A 294 7.52 45.59 30.14
N VAL A 295 7.54 45.72 28.80
CA VAL A 295 7.98 46.94 28.08
C VAL A 295 6.87 47.99 27.97
N LEU A 296 5.61 47.60 28.19
CA LEU A 296 4.44 48.48 28.17
C LEU A 296 4.07 49.07 29.56
N ILE A 297 4.84 48.74 30.61
CA ILE A 297 4.73 49.29 31.97
C ILE A 297 5.94 50.20 32.22
#